data_AF-A0A5J4WV25-F1
#
_entry.id   AF-A0A5J4WV25-F1
#
_cell.length_a   1.000
_cell.length_b   1.000
_cell.length_c   1.000
_cell.angle_alpha   90.00
_cell.angle_beta   90.00
_cell.angle_gamma   90.00
#
_symmetry.space_group_name_H-M   'P 1'
#
loop_
_entity.id
_entity.type
_entity.pdbx_description
1 polymer ?
#
loop_
_entity_poly.entity_id
_entity_poly.type
_entity_poly.pdbx_seq_one_letter_code
_entity_poly.pdbx_strand_id
1 'polypeptide(L)'
;MFMAFNKLAFVLVLAILSSGEEDLELGTFYYNSNEIDSNGYLQVKGSKKGSDADTADTPLFIRDFKAFVNGTKYTDDSFQIFPDADFNTLVAAKDVSQIGCYIVKEYYDSSYYTLLGFAAKFYENDNISPSFTWLLANAPTKRVYKDKPEEADSTWEDLDLEYSCTFYDHHYDFATPAIHKYGIVNNVCFPNDEVPTSLTTCAGTSTAPKALLKGYKFATFSGDRDNLKNILIRFGPVLVDGDVVIGWEKDGENQRVIYAAKESQFGNYSFFKSEFEGTTYQGYFFFNPDAPKPIDCATELTVSTTADECPCFDKKTDKESYDADIRKGGICKGASGSVRATLAVVAAVLFTPILALFW
;
A
#
# COMPACT_ATOMS: atom_id res chain seq x y z
N MET A 1 -8.10 -15.13 -68.35
CA MET A 1 -7.82 -13.68 -68.44
C MET A 1 -8.25 -13.07 -67.11
N PHE A 2 -7.28 -12.61 -66.33
CA PHE A 2 -7.33 -12.18 -64.91
C PHE A 2 -8.41 -11.12 -64.65
N MET A 3 -9.35 -11.32 -63.71
CA MET A 3 -9.34 -11.11 -62.24
C MET A 3 -9.34 -9.65 -61.74
N ALA A 4 -10.39 -9.35 -60.94
CA ALA A 4 -10.46 -8.51 -59.74
C ALA A 4 -10.36 -6.97 -59.85
N PHE A 5 -11.45 -6.28 -59.47
CA PHE A 5 -11.54 -4.93 -58.85
C PHE A 5 -13.06 -4.72 -58.57
N ASN A 6 -13.58 -4.20 -57.45
CA ASN A 6 -13.01 -3.52 -56.30
C ASN A 6 -14.08 -3.56 -55.17
N LYS A 7 -13.90 -4.41 -54.15
CA LYS A 7 -14.64 -4.31 -52.87
C LYS A 7 -13.78 -3.51 -51.91
N LEU A 8 -13.73 -2.19 -52.06
CA LEU A 8 -12.94 -1.37 -51.16
C LEU A 8 -13.48 0.06 -51.08
N ALA A 9 -14.62 0.23 -50.41
CA ALA A 9 -15.10 1.55 -49.99
C ALA A 9 -16.22 1.41 -48.95
N PHE A 10 -15.95 0.89 -47.74
CA PHE A 10 -16.81 1.11 -46.54
C PHE A 10 -16.17 0.52 -45.26
N VAL A 11 -14.90 0.84 -44.95
CA VAL A 11 -14.30 0.43 -43.64
C VAL A 11 -13.45 1.55 -42.99
N LEU A 12 -13.29 2.72 -43.61
CA LEU A 12 -12.28 3.69 -43.14
C LEU A 12 -12.84 5.06 -42.71
N VAL A 13 -13.92 5.12 -41.91
CA VAL A 13 -14.30 6.35 -41.17
C VAL A 13 -14.94 6.05 -39.80
N LEU A 14 -14.51 4.99 -39.10
CA LEU A 14 -14.97 4.71 -37.73
C LEU A 14 -13.84 4.43 -36.73
N ALA A 15 -12.61 4.80 -37.08
CA ALA A 15 -11.42 4.60 -36.26
C ALA A 15 -10.77 5.90 -35.74
N ILE A 16 -11.42 7.07 -35.87
CA ILE A 16 -10.84 8.37 -35.44
C ILE A 16 -11.75 9.08 -34.41
N LEU A 17 -12.70 8.36 -33.82
CA LEU A 17 -13.45 8.80 -32.64
C LEU A 17 -13.41 7.74 -31.53
N SER A 18 -12.29 6.99 -31.43
CA SER A 18 -11.85 6.50 -30.12
C SER A 18 -11.22 7.73 -29.45
N SER A 19 -12.08 8.50 -28.80
CA SER A 19 -11.68 9.44 -27.76
C SER A 19 -10.63 8.76 -26.87
N GLY A 20 -9.53 9.46 -26.62
CA GLY A 20 -8.51 9.02 -25.67
C GLY A 20 -9.11 8.90 -24.28
N GLU A 21 -9.64 7.72 -23.98
CA GLU A 21 -9.44 7.13 -22.66
C GLU A 21 -7.93 7.01 -22.54
N GLU A 22 -7.34 7.89 -21.73
CA GLU A 22 -6.02 7.64 -21.16
C GLU A 22 -6.06 6.20 -20.67
N ASP A 23 -5.23 5.33 -21.25
CA ASP A 23 -4.93 4.03 -20.68
C ASP A 23 -4.46 4.33 -19.25
N LEU A 24 -5.39 4.29 -18.28
CA LEU A 24 -5.08 4.12 -16.88
C LEU A 24 -4.13 2.94 -16.88
N GLU A 25 -2.83 3.21 -16.72
CA GLU A 25 -1.81 2.17 -16.71
C GLU A 25 -2.15 1.27 -15.51
N LEU A 26 -2.94 0.23 -15.80
CA LEU A 26 -3.52 -0.65 -14.79
C LEU A 26 -2.37 -1.17 -13.95
N GLY A 27 -2.40 -0.84 -12.67
CA GLY A 27 -1.37 -1.23 -11.75
C GLY A 27 -0.29 -0.19 -11.48
N THR A 28 -0.48 1.08 -11.83
CA THR A 28 0.39 2.18 -11.40
C THR A 28 -0.21 2.89 -10.17
N PHE A 29 0.65 3.29 -9.23
CA PHE A 29 0.31 4.18 -8.14
C PHE A 29 1.36 5.30 -8.06
N TYR A 30 1.02 6.38 -7.37
CA TYR A 30 1.83 7.58 -7.27
C TYR A 30 2.10 7.91 -5.81
N TYR A 31 3.25 8.50 -5.53
CA TYR A 31 3.54 9.04 -4.22
C TYR A 31 4.34 10.33 -4.34
N ASN A 32 4.34 11.14 -3.27
CA ASN A 32 5.15 12.34 -3.21
C ASN A 32 6.58 12.01 -2.74
N SER A 33 7.57 12.33 -3.59
CA SER A 33 8.99 12.06 -3.30
C SER A 33 9.67 13.08 -2.40
N ASN A 34 8.96 14.11 -1.91
CA ASN A 34 9.50 15.13 -1.00
C ASN A 34 9.99 14.49 0.33
N GLU A 35 11.00 15.12 0.92
CA GLU A 35 11.69 14.63 2.12
C GLU A 35 12.12 15.77 3.03
N ILE A 36 12.21 15.49 4.33
CA ILE A 36 12.76 16.41 5.32
C ILE A 36 14.28 16.20 5.40
N ASP A 37 15.06 17.23 5.11
CA ASP A 37 16.53 17.17 5.22
C ASP A 37 17.01 17.18 6.69
N SER A 38 18.33 17.15 6.91
CA SER A 38 18.91 17.19 8.27
C SER A 38 18.62 18.47 9.05
N ASN A 39 18.28 19.57 8.38
CA ASN A 39 17.95 20.86 8.99
C ASN A 39 16.48 20.98 9.39
N GLY A 40 15.64 20.00 9.02
CA GLY A 40 14.21 20.06 9.24
C GLY A 40 13.44 20.73 8.10
N TYR A 41 14.05 20.89 6.92
CA TYR A 41 13.42 21.54 5.77
C TYR A 41 12.84 20.52 4.80
N LEU A 42 11.60 20.75 4.38
CA LEU A 42 10.95 20.01 3.31
C LEU A 42 11.60 20.39 1.97
N GLN A 43 12.19 19.41 1.33
CA GLN A 43 12.86 19.55 0.05
C GLN A 43 11.88 19.21 -1.07
N VAL A 44 11.61 20.19 -1.92
CA VAL A 44 10.67 20.07 -3.04
C VAL A 44 11.44 20.15 -4.35
N LYS A 45 11.18 19.23 -5.29
CA LYS A 45 11.91 19.21 -6.56
C LYS A 45 11.51 20.38 -7.47
N GLY A 46 12.53 21.04 -8.01
CA GLY A 46 12.47 22.24 -8.85
C GLY A 46 11.86 22.05 -10.23
N SER A 47 11.39 20.85 -10.57
CA SER A 47 10.67 20.59 -11.82
C SER A 47 9.19 20.98 -11.74
N LYS A 48 8.71 21.48 -10.60
CA LYS A 48 7.28 21.74 -10.32
C LYS A 48 7.07 23.09 -9.63
N LYS A 49 6.05 23.85 -10.06
CA LYS A 49 5.68 25.18 -9.52
C LYS A 49 4.47 25.11 -8.59
N GLY A 50 4.43 25.99 -7.58
CA GLY A 50 3.22 26.23 -6.77
C GLY A 50 2.65 24.96 -6.11
N SER A 51 1.34 24.77 -6.18
CA SER A 51 0.63 23.61 -5.61
C SER A 51 0.98 22.28 -6.29
N ASP A 52 1.46 22.30 -7.53
CA ASP A 52 1.83 21.08 -8.27
C ASP A 52 3.13 20.44 -7.71
N ALA A 53 3.86 21.21 -6.90
CA ALA A 53 5.07 20.77 -6.23
C ALA A 53 4.79 19.79 -5.07
N ASP A 54 3.53 19.75 -4.60
CA ASP A 54 3.10 18.98 -3.43
C ASP A 54 2.24 17.75 -3.80
N THR A 55 1.96 17.54 -5.08
CA THR A 55 1.19 16.40 -5.57
C THR A 55 2.03 15.14 -5.77
N ALA A 56 1.40 13.97 -5.61
CA ALA A 56 1.99 12.67 -5.87
C ALA A 56 2.47 12.57 -7.33
N ASP A 57 3.70 12.11 -7.54
CA ASP A 57 4.40 12.40 -8.79
C ASP A 57 5.37 11.35 -9.26
N THR A 58 5.71 10.41 -8.39
CA THR A 58 6.61 9.33 -8.72
C THR A 58 5.77 8.10 -9.02
N PRO A 59 5.59 7.72 -10.31
CA PRO A 59 4.85 6.54 -10.66
C PRO A 59 5.65 5.30 -10.26
N LEU A 60 4.95 4.32 -9.69
CA LEU A 60 5.46 3.01 -9.39
C LEU A 60 4.43 1.97 -9.80
N PHE A 61 4.89 0.79 -10.22
CA PHE A 61 3.99 -0.30 -10.53
C PHE A 61 3.74 -1.17 -9.29
N ILE A 62 2.49 -1.50 -9.02
CA ILE A 62 2.04 -2.41 -7.96
C ILE A 62 2.77 -3.76 -8.07
N ARG A 63 3.00 -4.23 -9.31
CA ARG A 63 3.70 -5.50 -9.58
C ARG A 63 5.17 -5.49 -9.18
N ASP A 64 5.78 -4.32 -8.99
CA ASP A 64 7.20 -4.19 -8.61
C ASP A 64 7.42 -4.43 -7.12
N PHE A 65 6.35 -4.74 -6.36
CA PHE A 65 6.39 -5.01 -4.93
C PHE A 65 5.91 -6.42 -4.62
N LYS A 66 6.63 -7.12 -3.73
CA LYS A 66 6.22 -8.46 -3.29
C LYS A 66 4.92 -8.37 -2.48
N ALA A 67 4.09 -9.42 -2.56
CA ALA A 67 2.92 -9.53 -1.70
C ALA A 67 3.41 -9.62 -0.25
N PHE A 68 2.85 -8.79 0.63
CA PHE A 68 3.18 -8.83 2.04
C PHE A 68 2.55 -10.07 2.69
N VAL A 69 1.31 -10.39 2.29
CA VAL A 69 0.64 -11.63 2.73
C VAL A 69 1.03 -12.78 1.80
N ASN A 70 1.91 -13.66 2.28
CA ASN A 70 2.37 -14.82 1.52
C ASN A 70 1.22 -15.80 1.22
N GLY A 71 1.18 -16.29 -0.02
CA GLY A 71 0.24 -17.33 -0.46
C GLY A 71 -1.15 -16.83 -0.88
N THR A 72 -1.47 -15.56 -0.61
CA THR A 72 -2.73 -14.94 -1.05
C THR A 72 -2.60 -14.36 -2.45
N LYS A 73 -3.66 -14.50 -3.26
CA LYS A 73 -3.79 -13.93 -4.60
C LYS A 73 -5.01 -13.02 -4.66
N TYR A 74 -4.96 -12.00 -5.52
CA TYR A 74 -6.11 -11.12 -5.77
C TYR A 74 -7.32 -11.88 -6.38
N THR A 75 -7.08 -13.07 -6.93
CA THR A 75 -8.10 -13.99 -7.46
C THR A 75 -8.72 -14.90 -6.41
N ASP A 76 -8.22 -14.91 -5.17
CA ASP A 76 -8.79 -15.73 -4.11
C ASP A 76 -10.21 -15.26 -3.78
N ASP A 77 -11.07 -16.20 -3.38
CA ASP A 77 -12.48 -15.90 -3.10
C ASP A 77 -12.64 -14.94 -1.92
N SER A 78 -11.69 -14.92 -0.98
CA SER A 78 -11.69 -13.96 0.13
C SER A 78 -10.28 -13.63 0.62
N PHE A 79 -10.16 -12.45 1.20
CA PHE A 79 -9.00 -11.98 1.93
C PHE A 79 -9.45 -10.95 2.96
N GLN A 80 -8.87 -11.01 4.16
CA GLN A 80 -9.14 -10.02 5.19
C GLN A 80 -7.86 -9.80 6.00
N ILE A 81 -7.49 -8.54 6.16
CA ILE A 81 -6.25 -8.15 6.85
C ILE A 81 -6.33 -8.48 8.36
N PHE A 82 -7.47 -8.19 8.98
CA PHE A 82 -7.70 -8.45 10.41
C PHE A 82 -8.92 -9.35 10.58
N PRO A 83 -8.80 -10.51 11.25
CA PRO A 83 -9.97 -11.28 11.67
C PRO A 83 -10.94 -10.44 12.51
N ASP A 84 -12.24 -10.77 12.47
CA ASP A 84 -13.29 -10.07 13.23
C ASP A 84 -13.00 -9.96 14.73
N ALA A 85 -12.43 -11.00 15.32
CA ALA A 85 -12.04 -11.00 16.73
C ALA A 85 -10.95 -9.96 17.03
N ASP A 86 -10.00 -9.80 16.11
CA ASP A 86 -8.86 -8.90 16.28
C ASP A 86 -9.26 -7.44 16.05
N PHE A 87 -10.17 -7.19 15.10
CA PHE A 87 -10.65 -5.85 14.77
C PHE A 87 -11.21 -5.10 15.98
N ASN A 88 -12.05 -5.77 16.78
CA ASN A 88 -12.65 -5.19 17.98
C ASN A 88 -11.62 -4.79 19.05
N THR A 89 -10.38 -5.28 18.93
CA THR A 89 -9.27 -4.91 19.82
C THR A 89 -8.46 -3.73 19.31
N LEU A 90 -8.61 -3.32 18.05
CA LEU A 90 -7.82 -2.26 17.44
C LEU A 90 -8.12 -0.92 18.09
N VAL A 91 -7.09 -0.27 18.64
CA VAL A 91 -7.25 1.00 19.36
C VAL A 91 -7.57 2.13 18.37
N ALA A 92 -7.02 2.08 17.16
CA ALA A 92 -7.30 3.05 16.10
C ALA A 92 -8.74 2.96 15.52
N ALA A 93 -9.47 1.88 15.80
CA ALA A 93 -10.87 1.72 15.44
C ALA A 93 -11.83 2.28 16.50
N LYS A 94 -11.32 2.70 17.67
CA LYS A 94 -12.15 3.20 18.78
C LYS A 94 -12.32 4.70 18.70
N ASP A 95 -13.42 5.17 19.29
CA ASP A 95 -13.71 6.58 19.48
C ASP A 95 -12.55 7.29 20.19
N VAL A 96 -12.28 8.49 19.72
CA VAL A 96 -11.29 9.40 20.33
C VAL A 96 -12.04 10.36 21.23
N SER A 97 -12.34 9.88 22.44
CA SER A 97 -13.10 10.62 23.45
C SER A 97 -12.48 11.96 23.87
N GLN A 98 -11.21 12.21 23.58
CA GLN A 98 -10.52 13.47 23.86
C GLN A 98 -9.49 13.79 22.77
N ILE A 99 -9.89 14.65 21.82
CA ILE A 99 -8.95 15.29 20.90
C ILE A 99 -8.80 16.76 21.33
N GLY A 100 -7.68 17.10 21.96
CA GLY A 100 -7.38 18.49 22.33
C GLY A 100 -6.84 19.31 21.14
N CYS A 101 -6.25 18.64 20.16
CA CYS A 101 -5.58 19.27 19.03
C CYS A 101 -6.45 19.19 17.75
N TYR A 102 -6.89 20.33 17.20
CA TYR A 102 -7.88 20.38 16.11
C TYR A 102 -7.45 19.60 14.86
N ILE A 103 -6.17 19.64 14.49
CA ILE A 103 -5.68 18.91 13.32
C ILE A 103 -5.84 17.38 13.45
N VAL A 104 -5.72 16.85 14.67
CA VAL A 104 -5.93 15.41 14.93
C VAL A 104 -7.39 15.03 14.65
N LYS A 105 -8.32 15.95 14.93
CA LYS A 105 -9.74 15.78 14.64
C LYS A 105 -9.98 15.66 13.14
N GLU A 106 -9.30 16.47 12.32
CA GLU A 106 -9.44 16.41 10.87
C GLU A 106 -8.85 15.12 10.26
N TYR A 107 -7.70 14.66 10.77
CA TYR A 107 -7.15 13.36 10.36
C TYR A 107 -7.98 12.17 10.85
N TYR A 108 -8.68 12.31 11.98
CA TYR A 108 -9.67 11.33 12.41
C TYR A 108 -10.92 11.35 11.52
N ASP A 109 -11.40 12.54 11.17
CA ASP A 109 -12.57 12.74 10.33
C ASP A 109 -12.41 12.16 8.94
N SER A 110 -11.22 12.33 8.36
CA SER A 110 -10.82 11.80 7.05
C SER A 110 -10.33 10.34 7.09
N SER A 111 -10.39 9.68 8.25
CA SER A 111 -10.00 8.27 8.44
C SER A 111 -8.50 7.95 8.25
N TYR A 112 -7.67 8.96 7.98
CA TYR A 112 -6.21 8.84 7.91
C TYR A 112 -5.62 8.34 9.23
N TYR A 113 -6.16 8.80 10.35
CA TYR A 113 -5.77 8.34 11.68
C TYR A 113 -5.96 6.81 11.82
N THR A 114 -7.11 6.31 11.39
CA THR A 114 -7.43 4.88 11.47
C THR A 114 -6.59 4.08 10.49
N LEU A 115 -6.43 4.57 9.25
CA LEU A 115 -5.54 3.97 8.25
C LEU A 115 -4.11 3.81 8.80
N LEU A 116 -3.55 4.84 9.44
CA LEU A 116 -2.19 4.80 9.98
C LEU A 116 -2.04 3.80 11.13
N GLY A 117 -3.03 3.73 12.03
CA GLY A 117 -3.04 2.73 13.11
C GLY A 117 -3.18 1.30 12.58
N PHE A 118 -3.99 1.09 11.54
CA PHE A 118 -4.11 -0.22 10.88
C PHE A 118 -2.84 -0.59 10.12
N ALA A 119 -2.19 0.36 9.46
CA ALA A 119 -0.90 0.13 8.83
C ALA A 119 0.17 -0.29 9.85
N ALA A 120 0.24 0.36 11.02
CA ALA A 120 1.15 -0.03 12.10
C ALA A 120 0.87 -1.46 12.59
N LYS A 121 -0.41 -1.83 12.74
CA LYS A 121 -0.80 -3.19 13.09
C LYS A 121 -0.41 -4.20 12.00
N PHE A 122 -0.62 -3.86 10.74
CA PHE A 122 -0.34 -4.76 9.61
C PHE A 122 1.16 -5.01 9.43
N TYR A 123 1.96 -3.95 9.41
CA TYR A 123 3.39 -4.03 9.10
C TYR A 123 4.27 -4.41 10.29
N GLU A 124 3.92 -3.92 11.48
CA GLU A 124 4.78 -4.03 12.67
C GLU A 124 4.14 -4.80 13.82
N ASN A 125 2.92 -5.34 13.61
CA ASN A 125 2.12 -6.06 14.60
C ASN A 125 1.80 -5.24 15.87
N ASP A 126 1.93 -3.92 15.82
CA ASP A 126 1.71 -3.02 16.94
C ASP A 126 0.33 -2.35 16.85
N ASN A 127 -0.47 -2.51 17.90
CA ASN A 127 -1.80 -1.92 17.99
C ASN A 127 -1.74 -0.55 18.67
N ILE A 128 -1.65 0.52 17.88
CA ILE A 128 -1.51 1.89 18.39
C ILE A 128 -2.74 2.74 18.11
N SER A 129 -2.94 3.74 18.96
CA SER A 129 -3.60 4.98 18.55
C SER A 129 -2.50 5.95 18.08
N PRO A 130 -2.51 6.45 16.84
CA PRO A 130 -1.45 7.33 16.34
C PRO A 130 -1.36 8.68 17.08
N SER A 131 -0.15 9.10 17.41
CA SER A 131 0.14 10.46 17.88
C SER A 131 0.40 11.41 16.71
N PHE A 132 -0.58 12.24 16.36
CA PHE A 132 -0.40 13.28 15.35
C PHE A 132 0.32 14.50 15.91
N THR A 133 0.28 14.73 17.22
CA THR A 133 1.09 15.77 17.88
C THR A 133 2.58 15.46 17.82
N TRP A 134 2.98 14.18 17.88
CA TRP A 134 4.33 13.75 17.53
C TRP A 134 4.72 14.12 16.09
N LEU A 135 3.82 13.91 15.12
CA LEU A 135 4.08 14.30 13.74
C LEU A 135 4.20 15.81 13.58
N LEU A 136 3.35 16.60 14.25
CA LEU A 136 3.42 18.06 14.27
C LEU A 136 4.75 18.57 14.84
N ALA A 137 5.19 18.00 15.96
CA ALA A 137 6.46 18.38 16.57
C ALA A 137 7.68 18.02 15.70
N ASN A 138 7.51 17.06 14.79
CA ASN A 138 8.51 16.66 13.80
C ASN A 138 8.25 17.23 12.40
N ALA A 139 7.25 18.09 12.24
CA ALA A 139 6.91 18.68 10.95
C ALA A 139 8.04 19.55 10.42
N PRO A 140 8.17 19.72 9.10
CA PRO A 140 9.17 20.60 8.53
C PRO A 140 8.91 22.05 8.95
N THR A 141 9.98 22.82 9.18
CA THR A 141 9.87 24.24 9.56
C THR A 141 10.01 25.19 8.38
N LYS A 142 10.46 24.67 7.23
CA LYS A 142 10.64 25.44 6.00
C LYS A 142 10.44 24.54 4.79
N ARG A 143 9.92 25.09 3.71
CA ARG A 143 9.92 24.50 2.37
C ARG A 143 11.00 25.15 1.52
N VAL A 144 11.83 24.33 0.87
CA VAL A 144 12.93 24.78 0.01
C VAL A 144 12.85 24.05 -1.32
N TYR A 145 12.98 24.79 -2.42
CA TYR A 145 13.05 24.20 -3.75
C TYR A 145 14.49 23.77 -4.08
N LYS A 146 14.68 22.48 -4.37
CA LYS A 146 15.90 21.97 -4.99
C LYS A 146 15.87 22.23 -6.48
N ASP A 147 17.01 22.46 -7.13
CA ASP A 147 17.11 22.53 -8.60
C ASP A 147 16.21 23.59 -9.26
N LYS A 148 16.07 24.75 -8.60
CA LYS A 148 15.30 25.90 -9.11
C LYS A 148 15.83 26.34 -10.49
N PRO A 149 14.98 26.49 -11.52
CA PRO A 149 15.42 26.95 -12.84
C PRO A 149 15.92 28.40 -12.79
N GLU A 150 16.80 28.78 -13.73
CA GLU A 150 17.41 30.11 -13.76
C GLU A 150 16.37 31.23 -13.92
N GLU A 151 15.26 30.95 -14.61
CA GLU A 151 14.15 31.88 -14.85
C GLU A 151 13.04 31.81 -13.79
N ALA A 152 13.31 31.22 -12.63
CA ALA A 152 12.31 31.02 -11.61
C ALA A 152 11.86 32.34 -10.95
N ASP A 153 10.55 32.59 -11.03
CA ASP A 153 9.86 33.75 -10.46
C ASP A 153 9.60 33.61 -8.93
N SER A 154 8.82 34.53 -8.35
CA SER A 154 8.51 34.57 -6.93
C SER A 154 7.65 33.40 -6.43
N THR A 155 7.07 32.57 -7.31
CA THR A 155 6.34 31.35 -6.91
C THR A 155 7.27 30.22 -6.44
N TRP A 156 8.58 30.40 -6.59
CA TRP A 156 9.65 29.49 -6.16
C TRP A 156 10.40 30.00 -4.92
N GLU A 157 9.77 30.87 -4.15
CA GLU A 157 10.35 31.35 -2.90
C GLU A 157 10.24 30.26 -1.83
N ASP A 158 11.30 30.16 -1.02
CA ASP A 158 11.26 29.36 0.19
C ASP A 158 10.16 29.90 1.10
N LEU A 159 9.47 28.99 1.80
CA LEU A 159 8.37 29.35 2.68
C LEU A 159 8.66 28.83 4.09
N ASP A 160 8.60 29.70 5.08
CA ASP A 160 8.59 29.27 6.47
C ASP A 160 7.25 28.61 6.79
N LEU A 161 7.29 27.44 7.42
CA LEU A 161 6.13 26.63 7.72
C LEU A 161 5.89 26.64 9.23
N GLU A 162 4.64 26.84 9.64
CA GLU A 162 4.22 26.80 11.04
C GLU A 162 3.13 25.75 11.22
N TYR A 163 3.35 24.86 12.17
CA TYR A 163 2.43 23.78 12.52
C TYR A 163 2.12 23.85 14.02
N SER A 164 0.85 23.89 14.34
CA SER A 164 0.34 23.93 15.70
C SER A 164 -0.97 23.15 15.79
N CYS A 165 -1.54 23.05 16.98
CA CYS A 165 -2.83 22.40 17.16
C CYS A 165 -4.02 23.16 16.58
N THR A 166 -3.89 24.45 16.30
CA THR A 166 -4.98 25.31 15.82
C THR A 166 -4.72 25.92 14.45
N PHE A 167 -3.49 25.81 13.97
CA PHE A 167 -3.05 26.37 12.70
C PHE A 167 -2.10 25.39 12.05
N TYR A 168 -2.37 25.06 10.80
CA TYR A 168 -1.43 24.40 9.93
C TYR A 168 -1.65 24.91 8.51
N ASP A 169 -0.57 24.92 7.73
CA ASP A 169 -0.67 25.30 6.33
C ASP A 169 -1.25 24.13 5.53
N HIS A 170 -2.58 24.17 5.32
CA HIS A 170 -3.37 23.13 4.64
C HIS A 170 -2.88 22.81 3.23
N HIS A 171 -2.05 23.66 2.63
CA HIS A 171 -1.53 23.46 1.29
C HIS A 171 -0.41 22.40 1.24
N TYR A 172 0.13 21.98 2.39
CA TYR A 172 1.30 21.11 2.44
C TYR A 172 1.07 19.84 3.27
N ASP A 173 1.34 18.70 2.64
CA ASP A 173 1.39 17.41 3.32
C ASP A 173 2.67 17.32 4.18
N PHE A 174 2.54 17.65 5.45
CA PHE A 174 3.61 17.48 6.43
C PHE A 174 3.71 16.04 6.96
N ALA A 175 2.59 15.31 6.97
CA ALA A 175 2.47 14.04 7.65
C ALA A 175 3.29 12.96 6.94
N THR A 176 3.19 12.87 5.61
CA THR A 176 3.95 11.90 4.82
C THR A 176 5.47 12.03 5.00
N PRO A 177 6.09 13.20 4.79
CA PRO A 177 7.54 13.34 4.95
C PRO A 177 7.99 13.22 6.42
N ALA A 178 7.14 13.58 7.40
CA ALA A 178 7.41 13.36 8.83
C ALA A 178 7.38 11.86 9.20
N ILE A 179 6.37 11.11 8.75
CA ILE A 179 6.29 9.64 8.95
C ILE A 179 7.49 8.97 8.29
N HIS A 180 7.83 9.35 7.07
CA HIS A 180 8.99 8.80 6.37
C HIS A 180 10.29 8.94 7.18
N LYS A 181 10.56 10.14 7.72
CA LYS A 181 11.80 10.41 8.44
C LYS A 181 11.82 9.92 9.89
N TYR A 182 10.72 10.11 10.61
CA TYR A 182 10.66 9.94 12.07
C TYR A 182 9.74 8.81 12.52
N GLY A 183 8.90 8.30 11.63
CA GLY A 183 7.85 7.33 11.96
C GLY A 183 6.70 7.95 12.74
N ILE A 184 5.76 7.10 13.13
CA ILE A 184 4.64 7.39 14.01
C ILE A 184 4.83 6.69 15.35
N VAL A 185 4.26 7.26 16.41
CA VAL A 185 4.31 6.72 17.77
C VAL A 185 2.90 6.59 18.34
N ASN A 186 2.76 5.79 19.40
CA ASN A 186 1.50 5.65 20.10
C ASN A 186 1.15 6.93 20.90
N ASN A 187 -0.11 7.36 20.89
CA ASN A 187 -0.58 8.54 21.61
C ASN A 187 -0.42 8.43 23.13
N VAL A 188 -0.31 7.22 23.68
CA VAL A 188 0.04 7.01 25.10
C VAL A 188 1.43 7.58 25.41
N CYS A 189 2.33 7.57 24.43
CA CYS A 189 3.68 8.14 24.55
C CYS A 189 3.67 9.67 24.38
N PHE A 190 2.93 10.17 23.37
CA PHE A 190 2.74 11.60 23.12
C PHE A 190 1.25 11.88 22.89
N PRO A 191 0.53 12.38 23.90
CA PRO A 191 -0.91 12.60 23.81
C PRO A 191 -1.29 13.60 22.71
N ASN A 192 -2.49 13.44 22.16
CA ASN A 192 -3.02 14.26 21.06
C ASN A 192 -3.73 15.55 21.55
N ASP A 193 -3.34 16.06 22.71
CA ASP A 193 -3.90 17.25 23.34
C ASP A 193 -3.08 18.52 23.04
N GLU A 194 -1.76 18.41 22.99
CA GLU A 194 -0.85 19.50 22.68
C GLU A 194 0.38 19.04 21.88
N VAL A 195 1.04 19.98 21.18
CA VAL A 195 2.30 19.69 20.49
C VAL A 195 3.41 19.53 21.54
N PRO A 196 4.06 18.36 21.66
CA PRO A 196 5.07 18.13 22.68
C PRO A 196 6.31 19.01 22.46
N THR A 197 6.83 19.57 23.55
CA THR A 197 8.05 20.39 23.54
C THR A 197 9.34 19.56 23.63
N SER A 198 9.23 18.27 23.97
CA SER A 198 10.33 17.32 24.00
C SER A 198 9.90 16.00 23.37
N LEU A 199 10.80 15.40 22.60
CA LEU A 199 10.57 14.17 21.82
C LEU A 199 11.44 13.00 22.29
N THR A 200 12.18 13.16 23.40
CA THR A 200 13.19 12.18 23.82
C THR A 200 12.62 11.04 24.65
N THR A 201 11.52 11.26 25.34
CA THR A 201 10.94 10.30 26.31
C THR A 201 9.42 10.34 26.27
N CYS A 202 8.78 9.18 26.39
CA CYS A 202 7.33 9.07 26.50
C CYS A 202 6.80 9.72 27.77
N ALA A 203 5.61 10.33 27.68
CA ALA A 203 4.92 10.99 28.78
C ALA A 203 4.88 10.11 30.05
N GLY A 204 5.32 10.68 31.18
CA GLY A 204 5.33 10.00 32.47
C GLY A 204 6.35 8.87 32.61
N THR A 205 7.29 8.71 31.67
CA THR A 205 8.31 7.64 31.70
C THR A 205 9.71 8.17 31.37
N SER A 206 10.73 7.32 31.53
CA SER A 206 12.09 7.55 31.03
C SER A 206 12.39 6.79 29.73
N THR A 207 11.37 6.17 29.11
CA THR A 207 11.55 5.30 27.95
C THR A 207 11.54 6.12 26.67
N ALA A 208 12.50 5.84 25.78
CA ALA A 208 12.52 6.43 24.45
C ALA A 208 11.30 5.98 23.62
N PRO A 209 10.76 6.83 22.74
CA PRO A 209 9.63 6.45 21.91
C PRO A 209 9.98 5.34 20.91
N LYS A 210 9.04 4.41 20.74
CA LYS A 210 9.09 3.41 19.67
C LYS A 210 8.46 4.00 18.41
N ALA A 211 9.31 4.45 17.48
CA ALA A 211 8.88 4.89 16.16
C ALA A 211 8.53 3.68 15.29
N LEU A 212 7.33 3.69 14.73
CA LEU A 212 6.79 2.70 13.79
C LEU A 212 6.64 3.35 12.41
N LEU A 213 6.58 2.55 11.36
CA LEU A 213 6.41 2.97 9.96
C LEU A 213 7.46 3.99 9.49
N LYS A 214 8.63 4.00 10.12
CA LYS A 214 9.76 4.82 9.66
C LYS A 214 10.20 4.31 8.28
N GLY A 215 10.40 5.22 7.34
CA GLY A 215 10.68 4.92 5.94
C GLY A 215 9.43 4.66 5.09
N TYR A 216 8.22 4.64 5.68
CA TYR A 216 7.00 4.52 4.88
C TYR A 216 6.57 5.88 4.31
N LYS A 217 5.93 5.84 3.15
CA LYS A 217 5.33 6.99 2.47
C LYS A 217 3.87 6.71 2.18
N PHE A 218 3.13 7.79 1.96
CA PHE A 218 1.74 7.76 1.54
C PHE A 218 1.65 7.74 0.02
N ALA A 219 0.85 6.82 -0.51
CA ALA A 219 0.62 6.64 -1.93
C ALA A 219 -0.85 6.83 -2.27
N THR A 220 -1.11 7.22 -3.51
CA THR A 220 -2.44 7.27 -4.12
C THR A 220 -2.49 6.39 -5.36
N PHE A 221 -3.64 5.79 -5.62
CA PHE A 221 -3.87 5.02 -6.84
C PHE A 221 -5.24 5.34 -7.42
N SER A 222 -5.37 5.05 -8.72
CA SER A 222 -6.64 4.92 -9.42
C SER A 222 -6.58 3.61 -10.20
N GLY A 223 -7.58 2.74 -10.05
CA GLY A 223 -7.54 1.44 -10.72
C GLY A 223 -8.82 0.64 -10.54
N ASP A 224 -8.89 -0.53 -11.16
CA ASP A 224 -10.05 -1.40 -11.04
C ASP A 224 -10.05 -2.19 -9.73
N ARG A 225 -11.04 -3.07 -9.59
CA ARG A 225 -11.16 -3.98 -8.44
C ARG A 225 -9.92 -4.84 -8.25
N ASP A 226 -9.32 -5.35 -9.32
CA ASP A 226 -8.16 -6.23 -9.23
C ASP A 226 -6.92 -5.44 -8.80
N ASN A 227 -6.80 -4.16 -9.17
CA ASN A 227 -5.78 -3.26 -8.64
C ASN A 227 -5.95 -3.05 -7.13
N LEU A 228 -7.16 -2.73 -6.66
CA LEU A 228 -7.43 -2.57 -5.22
C LEU A 228 -7.07 -3.84 -4.44
N LYS A 229 -7.47 -5.02 -4.93
CA LYS A 229 -7.09 -6.30 -4.31
C LYS A 229 -5.58 -6.54 -4.30
N ASN A 230 -4.88 -6.20 -5.38
CA ASN A 230 -3.42 -6.30 -5.44
C ASN A 230 -2.73 -5.33 -4.46
N ILE A 231 -3.29 -4.13 -4.25
CA ILE A 231 -2.81 -3.19 -3.23
C ILE A 231 -3.02 -3.78 -1.85
N LEU A 232 -4.21 -4.29 -1.54
CA LEU A 232 -4.53 -4.85 -0.22
C LEU A 232 -3.55 -5.95 0.22
N ILE A 233 -3.19 -6.87 -0.68
CA ILE A 233 -2.28 -7.99 -0.35
C ILE A 233 -0.80 -7.58 -0.28
N ARG A 234 -0.40 -6.46 -0.93
CA ARG A 234 0.99 -5.96 -0.98
C ARG A 234 1.26 -4.88 0.04
N PHE A 235 0.30 -4.00 0.23
CA PHE A 235 0.43 -2.75 0.97
C PHE A 235 -0.54 -2.63 2.15
N GLY A 236 -1.40 -3.63 2.36
CA GLY A 236 -2.28 -3.64 3.52
C GLY A 236 -3.48 -2.69 3.36
N PRO A 237 -3.97 -2.08 4.45
CA PRO A 237 -5.23 -1.34 4.45
C PRO A 237 -5.21 -0.15 3.48
N VAL A 238 -6.37 0.17 2.89
CA VAL A 238 -6.51 1.21 1.87
C VAL A 238 -7.67 2.12 2.21
N LEU A 239 -7.46 3.43 2.23
CA LEU A 239 -8.51 4.43 2.37
C LEU A 239 -9.19 4.68 1.01
N VAL A 240 -10.47 4.39 0.89
CA VAL A 240 -11.30 4.59 -0.30
C VAL A 240 -12.57 5.33 0.12
N ASP A 241 -12.87 6.47 -0.50
CA ASP A 241 -14.09 7.26 -0.23
C ASP A 241 -14.37 7.58 1.26
N GLY A 242 -13.30 7.73 2.05
CA GLY A 242 -13.39 8.04 3.48
C GLY A 242 -13.48 6.80 4.40
N ASP A 243 -13.56 5.60 3.84
CA ASP A 243 -13.59 4.33 4.58
C ASP A 243 -12.31 3.54 4.39
N VAL A 244 -11.92 2.74 5.40
CA VAL A 244 -10.70 1.93 5.32
C VAL A 244 -11.05 0.52 4.85
N VAL A 245 -10.79 0.24 3.59
CA VAL A 245 -10.89 -1.10 3.00
C VAL A 245 -9.81 -2.01 3.59
N ILE A 246 -10.22 -3.17 4.07
CA ILE A 246 -9.36 -4.15 4.74
C ILE A 246 -9.50 -5.57 4.18
N GLY A 247 -10.29 -5.76 3.14
CA GLY A 247 -10.49 -7.10 2.57
C GLY A 247 -11.57 -7.17 1.51
N TRP A 248 -11.84 -8.40 1.08
CA TRP A 248 -12.96 -8.75 0.21
C TRP A 248 -13.43 -10.18 0.50
N GLU A 249 -14.64 -10.49 0.08
CA GLU A 249 -15.15 -11.85 0.07
C GLU A 249 -16.06 -12.10 -1.13
N LYS A 250 -16.26 -13.36 -1.44
CA LYS A 250 -17.23 -13.81 -2.42
C LYS A 250 -18.40 -14.47 -1.69
N ASP A 251 -19.61 -14.01 -2.00
CA ASP A 251 -20.86 -14.56 -1.51
C ASP A 251 -21.70 -14.98 -2.72
N GLY A 252 -21.60 -16.26 -3.08
CA GLY A 252 -22.20 -16.80 -4.31
C GLY A 252 -21.52 -16.24 -5.57
N GLU A 253 -22.31 -15.56 -6.41
CA GLU A 253 -21.80 -14.88 -7.62
C GLU A 253 -21.32 -13.44 -7.33
N ASN A 254 -21.67 -12.89 -6.17
CA ASN A 254 -21.35 -11.52 -5.82
C ASN A 254 -19.98 -11.43 -5.14
N GLN A 255 -19.25 -10.37 -5.43
CA GLN A 255 -18.03 -10.03 -4.70
C GLN A 255 -18.31 -8.79 -3.85
N ARG A 256 -17.92 -8.86 -2.58
CA ARG A 256 -18.07 -7.78 -1.62
C ARG A 256 -16.73 -7.27 -1.16
N VAL A 257 -16.63 -5.96 -0.98
CA VAL A 257 -15.52 -5.30 -0.29
C VAL A 257 -15.81 -5.27 1.20
N ILE A 258 -14.79 -5.48 2.02
CA ILE A 258 -14.85 -5.40 3.48
C ILE A 258 -14.14 -4.11 3.88
N TYR A 259 -14.85 -3.22 4.57
CA TYR A 259 -14.31 -1.95 5.01
C TYR A 259 -14.68 -1.65 6.46
N ALA A 260 -13.81 -0.89 7.11
CA ALA A 260 -14.06 -0.27 8.39
C ALA A 260 -14.60 1.14 8.13
N ALA A 261 -15.84 1.39 8.56
CA ALA A 261 -16.47 2.71 8.49
C ALA A 261 -16.94 3.15 9.87
N LYS A 262 -17.11 4.45 10.06
CA LYS A 262 -17.62 5.02 11.30
C LYS A 262 -19.14 5.11 11.28
N GLU A 263 -19.78 4.80 12.40
CA GLU A 263 -21.23 5.00 12.57
C GLU A 263 -21.61 6.48 12.76
N SER A 264 -20.65 7.32 13.15
CA SER A 264 -20.77 8.77 13.24
C SER A 264 -19.39 9.41 13.08
N GLN A 265 -19.32 10.71 12.83
CA GLN A 265 -18.06 11.43 12.56
C GLN A 265 -16.91 11.10 13.53
N PHE A 266 -17.22 10.97 14.84
CA PHE A 266 -16.27 10.63 15.93
C PHE A 266 -16.53 9.26 16.57
N GLY A 267 -17.34 8.42 15.93
CA GLY A 267 -17.75 7.13 16.47
C GLY A 267 -16.68 6.06 16.32
N ASN A 268 -16.96 4.91 16.94
CA ASN A 268 -16.22 3.68 16.69
C ASN A 268 -16.37 3.27 15.21
N TYR A 269 -15.35 2.59 14.71
CA TYR A 269 -15.42 1.89 13.44
C TYR A 269 -16.06 0.52 13.65
N SER A 270 -16.92 0.18 12.71
CA SER A 270 -17.55 -1.14 12.60
C SER A 270 -17.19 -1.74 11.23
N PHE A 271 -17.30 -3.06 11.11
CA PHE A 271 -17.16 -3.72 9.82
C PHE A 271 -18.44 -3.64 9.01
N PHE A 272 -18.25 -3.27 7.76
CA PHE A 272 -19.28 -3.26 6.76
C PHE A 272 -18.82 -4.06 5.55
N LYS A 273 -19.81 -4.59 4.84
CA LYS A 273 -19.64 -5.33 3.62
C LYS A 273 -20.59 -4.75 2.61
N SER A 274 -20.06 -4.30 1.48
CA SER A 274 -20.84 -3.81 0.35
C SER A 274 -20.40 -4.55 -0.90
N GLU A 275 -21.25 -4.59 -1.91
CA GLU A 275 -20.83 -5.08 -3.22
C GLU A 275 -19.78 -4.13 -3.81
N PHE A 276 -18.88 -4.65 -4.64
CA PHE A 276 -18.00 -3.78 -5.42
C PHE A 276 -18.87 -2.92 -6.36
N GLU A 277 -19.05 -1.66 -6.00
CA GLU A 277 -19.72 -0.67 -6.83
C GLU A 277 -18.71 0.08 -7.70
N GLY A 278 -19.10 0.42 -8.93
CA GLY A 278 -18.25 1.14 -9.88
C GLY A 278 -17.21 0.27 -10.61
N THR A 279 -16.55 0.89 -11.59
CA THR A 279 -15.47 0.25 -12.38
C THR A 279 -14.08 0.67 -11.92
N THR A 280 -13.99 1.77 -11.17
CA THR A 280 -12.74 2.44 -10.82
C THR A 280 -12.78 2.86 -9.36
N TYR A 281 -11.73 2.53 -8.61
CA TYR A 281 -11.49 2.95 -7.25
C TYR A 281 -10.35 3.94 -7.22
N GLN A 282 -10.50 4.96 -6.39
CA GLN A 282 -9.41 5.87 -6.02
C GLN A 282 -9.20 5.75 -4.53
N GLY A 283 -7.94 5.72 -4.12
CA GLY A 283 -7.66 5.60 -2.71
C GLY A 283 -6.22 5.83 -2.35
N TYR A 284 -5.97 5.64 -1.07
CA TYR A 284 -4.68 5.93 -0.47
C TYR A 284 -4.21 4.83 0.47
N PHE A 285 -2.91 4.62 0.54
CA PHE A 285 -2.30 3.59 1.38
C PHE A 285 -0.88 3.96 1.78
N PHE A 286 -0.35 3.29 2.79
CA PHE A 286 1.05 3.42 3.16
C PHE A 286 1.87 2.32 2.48
N PHE A 287 3.07 2.66 2.02
CA PHE A 287 4.01 1.68 1.48
C PHE A 287 5.44 2.09 1.85
N ASN A 288 6.36 1.14 1.83
CA ASN A 288 7.78 1.42 1.99
C ASN A 288 8.45 1.37 0.59
N PRO A 289 9.02 2.47 0.08
CA PRO A 289 9.67 2.48 -1.24
C PRO A 289 10.92 1.60 -1.29
N ASP A 290 11.53 1.31 -0.14
CA ASP A 290 12.69 0.41 0.00
C ASP A 290 12.26 -1.04 0.31
N ALA A 291 10.95 -1.34 0.30
CA ALA A 291 10.46 -2.70 0.51
C ALA A 291 11.04 -3.66 -0.54
N PRO A 292 11.29 -4.93 -0.18
CA PRO A 292 11.79 -5.92 -1.12
C PRO A 292 10.90 -6.03 -2.37
N LYS A 293 11.52 -5.82 -3.53
CA LYS A 293 10.89 -6.04 -4.82
C LYS A 293 10.83 -7.54 -5.12
N PRO A 294 9.86 -8.03 -5.92
CA PRO A 294 9.87 -9.40 -6.41
C PRO A 294 11.18 -9.63 -7.15
N ILE A 295 11.81 -10.77 -6.88
CA ILE A 295 13.01 -11.19 -7.60
C ILE A 295 12.57 -11.50 -9.03
N ASP A 296 13.21 -10.87 -10.03
CA ASP A 296 13.06 -11.34 -11.40
C ASP A 296 13.78 -12.69 -11.55
N CYS A 297 13.00 -13.77 -11.57
CA CYS A 297 13.53 -15.11 -11.68
C CYS A 297 14.28 -15.38 -12.99
N ALA A 298 14.22 -14.49 -13.99
CA ALA A 298 15.02 -14.59 -15.20
C ALA A 298 16.40 -13.95 -15.06
N THR A 299 16.54 -12.88 -14.26
CA THR A 299 17.74 -12.03 -14.27
C THR A 299 18.41 -11.87 -12.91
N GLU A 300 17.69 -12.08 -11.81
CA GLU A 300 18.12 -11.80 -10.43
C GLU A 300 18.21 -13.07 -9.56
N LEU A 301 18.21 -14.24 -10.19
CA LEU A 301 18.42 -15.51 -9.48
C LEU A 301 19.78 -15.52 -8.79
N THR A 302 19.76 -15.82 -7.49
CA THR A 302 20.96 -16.13 -6.69
C THR A 302 20.93 -17.60 -6.25
N VAL A 303 22.07 -18.16 -5.87
CA VAL A 303 22.15 -19.54 -5.34
C VAL A 303 21.34 -19.74 -4.05
N SER A 304 21.01 -18.64 -3.35
CA SER A 304 20.19 -18.61 -2.13
C SER A 304 18.70 -18.35 -2.38
N THR A 305 18.29 -17.95 -3.58
CA THR A 305 16.88 -17.65 -3.89
C THR A 305 16.04 -18.92 -3.74
N THR A 306 15.04 -18.90 -2.86
CA THR A 306 14.25 -20.10 -2.53
C THR A 306 13.29 -20.49 -3.66
N ALA A 307 12.83 -21.74 -3.65
CA ALA A 307 11.82 -22.21 -4.61
C ALA A 307 10.46 -21.50 -4.44
N ASP A 308 10.18 -20.97 -3.24
CA ASP A 308 8.96 -20.23 -2.95
C ASP A 308 9.03 -18.78 -3.48
N GLU A 309 10.23 -18.17 -3.49
CA GLU A 309 10.45 -16.85 -4.08
C GLU A 309 10.48 -16.89 -5.61
N CYS A 310 11.12 -17.91 -6.17
CA CYS A 310 11.19 -18.16 -7.60
C CYS A 310 10.96 -19.64 -7.86
N PRO A 311 9.78 -20.04 -8.38
CA PRO A 311 9.51 -21.43 -8.73
C PRO A 311 10.61 -22.00 -9.61
N CYS A 312 11.04 -23.21 -9.30
CA CYS A 312 12.01 -23.91 -10.13
C CYS A 312 11.38 -24.23 -11.50
N PHE A 313 12.11 -23.95 -12.57
CA PHE A 313 11.69 -24.35 -13.92
C PHE A 313 11.59 -25.88 -14.02
N ASP A 314 10.65 -26.38 -14.82
CA ASP A 314 10.52 -27.82 -15.04
C ASP A 314 11.48 -28.25 -16.16
N LYS A 315 12.33 -29.23 -15.84
CA LYS A 315 13.34 -29.76 -16.77
C LYS A 315 12.77 -30.30 -18.09
N LYS A 316 11.52 -30.77 -18.09
CA LYS A 316 10.85 -31.38 -19.26
C LYS A 316 10.17 -30.33 -20.12
N THR A 317 9.52 -29.34 -19.52
CA THR A 317 8.76 -28.32 -20.27
C THR A 317 9.59 -27.10 -20.61
N ASP A 318 10.55 -26.73 -19.75
CA ASP A 318 11.30 -25.48 -19.82
C ASP A 318 12.80 -25.74 -19.70
N LYS A 319 13.30 -26.66 -20.54
CA LYS A 319 14.67 -27.18 -20.44
C LYS A 319 15.73 -26.08 -20.46
N GLU A 320 15.60 -25.08 -21.33
CA GLU A 320 16.58 -23.99 -21.45
C GLU A 320 16.64 -23.16 -20.17
N SER A 321 15.48 -22.77 -19.63
CA SER A 321 15.38 -22.02 -18.37
C SER A 321 15.85 -22.85 -17.16
N TYR A 322 15.53 -24.15 -17.12
CA TYR A 322 16.05 -25.06 -16.10
C TYR A 322 17.57 -25.22 -16.16
N ASP A 323 18.13 -25.34 -17.36
CA ASP A 323 19.57 -25.45 -17.56
C ASP A 323 20.27 -24.11 -17.27
N ALA A 324 19.59 -22.97 -17.40
CA ALA A 324 20.10 -21.65 -17.01
C ALA A 324 19.96 -21.38 -15.49
N ASP A 325 19.04 -22.04 -14.78
CA ASP A 325 18.82 -21.82 -13.35
C ASP A 325 20.04 -22.28 -12.53
N ILE A 326 20.73 -21.31 -11.92
CA ILE A 326 21.92 -21.55 -11.11
C ILE A 326 21.66 -22.40 -9.85
N ARG A 327 20.38 -22.57 -9.47
CA ARG A 327 19.95 -23.38 -8.31
C ARG A 327 19.64 -24.83 -8.68
N LYS A 328 19.70 -25.21 -9.97
CA LYS A 328 19.36 -26.56 -10.47
C LYS A 328 20.08 -27.71 -9.75
N GLY A 329 21.29 -27.47 -9.25
CA GLY A 329 22.11 -28.44 -8.50
C GLY A 329 21.83 -28.51 -6.99
N GLY A 330 21.06 -27.58 -6.44
CA GLY A 330 20.75 -27.43 -5.02
C GLY A 330 19.25 -27.39 -4.77
N ILE A 331 18.71 -26.21 -4.48
CA ILE A 331 17.30 -25.95 -4.12
C ILE A 331 16.33 -26.57 -5.14
N CYS A 332 16.65 -26.53 -6.44
CA CYS A 332 15.78 -27.04 -7.50
C CYS A 332 16.03 -28.51 -7.90
N LYS A 333 16.96 -29.21 -7.24
CA LYS A 333 17.33 -30.59 -7.58
C LYS A 333 16.23 -31.62 -7.29
N GLY A 334 15.28 -31.31 -6.40
CA GLY A 334 14.16 -32.18 -6.01
C GLY A 334 12.78 -31.78 -6.56
N ALA A 335 12.65 -30.57 -7.10
CA ALA A 335 11.37 -30.04 -7.60
C ALA A 335 10.92 -30.71 -8.90
N SER A 336 11.86 -31.24 -9.70
CA SER A 336 11.52 -32.00 -10.91
C SER A 336 11.06 -33.42 -10.57
N GLY A 337 9.80 -33.57 -10.18
CA GLY A 337 9.06 -34.84 -10.32
C GLY A 337 8.99 -35.80 -9.12
N SER A 338 9.61 -35.48 -7.97
CA SER A 338 9.57 -36.37 -6.79
C SER A 338 8.38 -36.08 -5.85
N VAL A 339 8.13 -34.81 -5.50
CA VAL A 339 7.16 -34.48 -4.43
C VAL A 339 5.70 -34.78 -4.81
N ARG A 340 5.32 -34.63 -6.09
CA ARG A 340 3.98 -35.02 -6.55
C ARG A 340 3.75 -36.53 -6.50
N ALA A 341 4.79 -37.35 -6.68
CA ALA A 341 4.69 -38.79 -6.56
C ALA A 341 4.53 -39.22 -5.09
N THR A 342 5.24 -38.59 -4.16
CA THR A 342 5.13 -38.93 -2.73
C THR A 342 3.77 -38.57 -2.14
N LEU A 343 3.19 -37.42 -2.49
CA LEU A 343 1.83 -37.03 -2.06
C LEU A 343 0.74 -37.89 -2.69
N ALA A 344 0.87 -38.27 -3.97
CA ALA A 344 -0.06 -39.19 -4.62
C ALA A 344 0.00 -40.60 -4.01
N VAL A 345 1.18 -41.08 -3.63
CA VAL A 345 1.36 -42.37 -2.94
C VAL A 345 0.79 -42.32 -1.51
N VAL A 346 1.00 -41.23 -0.77
CA VAL A 346 0.42 -41.07 0.59
C VAL A 346 -1.11 -40.98 0.53
N ALA A 347 -1.67 -40.24 -0.43
CA ALA A 347 -3.12 -40.20 -0.63
C ALA A 347 -3.69 -41.57 -1.06
N ALA A 348 -3.04 -42.28 -1.99
CA ALA A 348 -3.47 -43.61 -2.38
C ALA A 348 -3.41 -44.60 -1.21
N VAL A 349 -2.35 -44.58 -0.39
CA VAL A 349 -2.21 -45.51 0.74
C VAL A 349 -3.20 -45.19 1.88
N LEU A 350 -3.55 -43.93 2.11
CA LEU A 350 -4.49 -43.54 3.17
C LEU A 350 -5.96 -43.66 2.77
N PHE A 351 -6.32 -43.37 1.52
CA PHE A 351 -7.72 -43.38 1.10
C PHE A 351 -8.21 -44.74 0.57
N THR A 352 -7.32 -45.61 0.08
CA THR A 352 -7.73 -46.95 -0.41
C THR A 352 -8.30 -47.85 0.68
N PRO A 353 -7.75 -47.90 1.92
CA PRO A 353 -8.36 -48.68 3.02
C PRO A 353 -9.71 -48.11 3.47
N ILE A 354 -9.89 -46.78 3.42
CA ILE A 354 -11.12 -46.11 3.84
C ILE A 354 -12.25 -46.40 2.85
N LEU A 355 -11.96 -46.39 1.55
CA LEU A 355 -12.95 -46.72 0.52
C LEU A 355 -13.34 -48.21 0.51
N ALA A 356 -12.44 -49.11 0.93
CA ALA A 356 -12.73 -50.54 1.07
C ALA A 356 -13.66 -50.88 2.26
N LEU A 357 -13.92 -49.93 3.18
CA LEU A 357 -14.86 -50.11 4.29
C LEU A 357 -16.32 -49.75 3.93
N PHE A 358 -16.55 -49.20 2.74
CA PHE A 358 -17.88 -48.76 2.28
C PHE A 358 -18.43 -49.58 1.09
N TRP A 359 -17.86 -50.75 0.81
CA TRP A 359 -18.33 -51.70 -0.19
C TRP A 359 -18.53 -53.10 0.38
#